data_AF-A0A2N6AFH2-F1
#
_entry.id   AF-A0A2N6AFH2-F1
#
_cell.length_a   1.000
_cell.length_b   1.000
_cell.length_c   1.000
_cell.angle_alpha   90.00
_cell.angle_beta   90.00
_cell.angle_gamma   90.00
#
_symmetry.space_group_name_H-M   'P 1'
#
loop_
_entity.id
_entity.type
_entity.pdbx_description
1 polymer ?
#
loop_
_entity_poly.entity_id
_entity_poly.type
_entity_poly.pdbx_seq_one_letter_code
_entity_poly.pdbx_strand_id
1 'polypeptide(L)'
;MENMIKKIQDMITDLKKETYHQIDHLGEKWQDYKTQSKEYYHKWSESARAEIEEMQKETEAAFSQMKHAQDQEKERLRQKVITNLERLTTYLKK
;
A
#
# COMPACT_ATOMS: atom_id res chain seq x y z
N MET A 1 -15.25 -5.33 0.36
CA MET A 1 -13.86 -5.72 0.04
C MET A 1 -13.41 -5.14 -1.29
N GLU A 2 -14.24 -5.22 -2.34
CA GLU A 2 -13.97 -4.65 -3.68
C GLU A 2 -13.51 -3.19 -3.67
N ASN A 3 -14.13 -2.33 -2.85
CA ASN A 3 -13.72 -0.92 -2.74
C ASN A 3 -12.29 -0.75 -2.19
N MET A 4 -11.87 -1.57 -1.22
CA MET A 4 -10.50 -1.54 -0.68
C MET A 4 -9.48 -2.00 -1.73
N ILE A 5 -9.81 -3.07 -2.47
CA ILE A 5 -8.98 -3.58 -3.56
C ILE A 5 -8.82 -2.50 -4.64
N LYS A 6 -9.90 -1.84 -5.04
CA LYS A 6 -9.87 -0.76 -6.03
C LYS A 6 -8.94 0.38 -5.59
N LYS A 7 -9.02 0.81 -4.33
CA LYS A 7 -8.11 1.84 -3.78
C LYS A 7 -6.64 1.44 -3.87
N ILE A 8 -6.32 0.20 -3.57
CA ILE A 8 -4.94 -0.30 -3.72
C ILE A 8 -4.52 -0.31 -5.19
N GLN A 9 -5.39 -0.72 -6.11
CA GLN A 9 -5.12 -0.70 -7.55
C GLN A 9 -4.91 0.71 -8.10
N ASP A 10 -5.66 1.69 -7.61
CA ASP A 10 -5.48 3.09 -7.97
C ASP A 10 -4.11 3.61 -7.48
N MET A 11 -3.71 3.27 -6.25
CA MET A 11 -2.38 3.59 -5.72
C MET A 11 -1.25 2.97 -6.55
N ILE A 12 -1.39 1.70 -6.95
CA ILE A 12 -0.42 1.02 -7.83
C ILE A 12 -0.34 1.73 -9.19
N THR A 13 -1.48 2.09 -9.76
CA THR A 13 -1.55 2.76 -11.07
C THR A 13 -0.86 4.11 -11.03
N ASP A 14 -1.06 4.87 -9.97
CA ASP A 14 -0.39 6.16 -9.76
C ASP A 14 1.11 5.99 -9.60
N LEU A 15 1.53 5.08 -8.71
CA LEU A 15 2.94 4.77 -8.54
C LEU A 15 3.59 4.38 -9.87
N LYS A 16 2.92 3.61 -10.75
CA LYS A 16 3.42 3.19 -12.07
C LYS A 16 3.58 4.33 -13.08
N LYS A 17 2.90 5.47 -12.93
CA LYS A 17 2.94 6.58 -13.90
C LYS A 17 4.20 7.47 -13.85
N GLU A 18 5.24 7.09 -13.11
CA GLU A 18 6.57 7.75 -13.11
C GLU A 18 6.57 9.29 -12.90
N THR A 19 5.66 9.83 -12.08
CA THR A 19 5.66 11.27 -11.78
C THR A 19 5.98 11.53 -10.32
N TYR A 20 7.08 12.24 -10.06
CA TYR A 20 7.58 12.57 -8.71
C TYR A 20 6.53 13.28 -7.82
N HIS A 21 5.55 13.96 -8.42
CA HIS A 21 4.49 14.68 -7.74
C HIS A 21 3.39 13.79 -7.12
N GLN A 22 3.34 12.49 -7.42
CA GLN A 22 2.28 11.61 -6.92
C GLN A 22 2.58 10.98 -5.54
N ILE A 23 3.77 11.20 -5.00
CA ILE A 23 4.19 10.61 -3.71
C ILE A 23 3.40 11.19 -2.54
N ASP A 24 3.08 12.48 -2.57
CA ASP A 24 2.31 13.12 -1.48
C ASP A 24 0.86 12.63 -1.45
N HIS A 25 0.23 12.50 -2.63
CA HIS A 25 -1.11 11.92 -2.79
C HIS A 25 -1.18 10.45 -2.37
N LEU A 26 -0.08 9.70 -2.48
CA LEU A 26 -0.04 8.31 -2.03
C LEU A 26 -0.21 8.20 -0.51
N GLY A 27 0.36 9.15 0.25
CA GLY A 27 0.26 9.14 1.70
C GLY A 27 -1.18 9.25 2.19
N GLU A 28 -1.96 10.14 1.59
CA GLU A 28 -3.37 10.35 1.92
C GLU A 28 -4.21 9.11 1.56
N LYS A 29 -4.06 8.60 0.34
CA LYS A 29 -4.74 7.37 -0.12
C LYS A 29 -4.43 6.17 0.76
N TRP A 30 -3.18 6.07 1.22
CA TRP A 30 -2.74 5.01 2.12
C TRP A 30 -3.39 5.09 3.50
N GLN A 31 -3.47 6.28 4.11
CA GLN A 31 -4.13 6.44 5.41
C GLN A 31 -5.63 6.17 5.34
N ASP A 32 -6.29 6.62 4.28
CA ASP A 32 -7.70 6.33 4.03
C ASP A 32 -7.93 4.81 3.87
N TYR A 33 -7.09 4.12 3.08
CA TYR A 33 -7.12 2.66 2.99
C TYR A 33 -6.96 1.98 4.37
N LYS A 34 -5.96 2.37 5.18
CA LYS A 34 -5.74 1.77 6.51
C LYS A 34 -6.92 1.99 7.44
N THR A 35 -7.52 3.17 7.40
CA THR A 35 -8.69 3.51 8.21
C THR A 35 -9.86 2.60 7.86
N GLN A 36 -10.17 2.47 6.57
CA GLN A 36 -11.22 1.55 6.11
C GLN A 36 -10.88 0.11 6.43
N SER A 37 -9.64 -0.33 6.21
CA SER A 37 -9.21 -1.70 6.53
C SER A 37 -9.51 -2.07 7.98
N LYS A 38 -9.28 -1.15 8.93
CA LYS A 38 -9.58 -1.37 10.36
C LYS A 38 -11.08 -1.55 10.63
N GLU A 39 -11.94 -0.86 9.90
CA GLU A 39 -13.39 -1.06 10.01
C GLU A 39 -13.80 -2.49 9.62
N TYR A 40 -13.04 -3.16 8.75
CA TYR A 40 -13.30 -4.54 8.33
C TYR A 40 -12.61 -5.60 9.20
N TYR A 41 -11.82 -5.24 10.22
CA TYR A 41 -11.08 -6.21 11.04
C TYR A 41 -11.97 -7.24 11.73
N HIS A 42 -13.18 -6.85 12.12
CA HIS A 42 -14.16 -7.76 12.72
C HIS A 42 -14.63 -8.87 11.76
N LYS A 43 -14.39 -8.73 10.45
CA LYS A 43 -14.75 -9.72 9.43
C LYS A 43 -13.62 -10.69 9.08
N TRP A 44 -12.44 -10.49 9.66
CA TRP A 44 -11.26 -11.31 9.39
C TRP A 44 -10.92 -12.17 10.60
N SER A 45 -10.33 -13.33 10.35
CA SER A 45 -9.70 -14.10 11.43
C SER A 45 -8.52 -13.33 12.02
N GLU A 46 -8.12 -13.66 13.24
CA GLU A 46 -6.93 -13.05 13.86
C GLU A 46 -5.67 -13.24 13.02
N SER A 47 -5.51 -14.42 12.40
CA SER A 47 -4.40 -14.70 11.49
C SER A 47 -4.41 -13.79 10.26
N ALA A 48 -5.58 -13.63 9.62
CA ALA A 48 -5.70 -12.78 8.45
C ALA A 48 -5.47 -11.30 8.78
N ARG A 49 -5.95 -10.86 9.95
CA ARG A 49 -5.64 -9.51 10.45
C ARG A 49 -4.14 -9.32 10.65
N ALA A 50 -3.45 -10.26 11.29
CA ALA A 50 -2.02 -10.17 11.53
C ALA A 50 -1.21 -10.09 10.23
N GLU A 51 -1.54 -10.94 9.24
CA GLU A 51 -0.88 -10.93 7.93
C GLU A 51 -1.12 -9.62 7.16
N ILE A 52 -2.34 -9.08 7.22
CA ILE A 52 -2.67 -7.78 6.62
C ILE A 52 -1.89 -6.65 7.30
N GLU A 53 -1.82 -6.64 8.63
CA GLU A 53 -1.07 -5.64 9.39
C GLU A 53 0.44 -5.70 9.11
N GLU A 54 0.99 -6.90 8.94
CA GLU A 54 2.38 -7.09 8.55
C GLU A 54 2.66 -6.49 7.17
N MET A 55 1.85 -6.85 6.16
CA MET A 55 1.97 -6.27 4.82
C MET A 55 1.80 -4.75 4.81
N GLN A 56 0.90 -4.21 5.65
CA GLN A 56 0.74 -2.77 5.82
C GLN A 56 1.99 -2.12 6.41
N LYS A 57 2.61 -2.71 7.44
CA LYS A 57 3.86 -2.21 8.04
C LYS A 57 5.01 -2.24 7.04
N GLU A 58 5.17 -3.32 6.28
CA GLU A 58 6.19 -3.44 5.23
C GLU A 58 6.05 -2.35 4.16
N THR A 59 4.80 -2.09 3.73
CA THR A 59 4.47 -1.05 2.76
C THR A 59 4.79 0.34 3.30
N GLU A 60 4.40 0.62 4.54
CA GLU A 60 4.62 1.92 5.18
C GLU A 60 6.11 2.19 5.41
N ALA A 61 6.88 1.19 5.81
CA ALA A 61 8.33 1.30 5.94
C ALA A 61 9.00 1.63 4.59
N ALA A 62 8.63 0.92 3.52
CA ALA A 62 9.16 1.17 2.18
C ALA A 62 8.77 2.57 1.67
N PHE A 63 7.51 2.99 1.91
CA PHE A 63 7.03 4.31 1.53
C PHE A 63 7.74 5.44 2.29
N SER A 64 7.95 5.27 3.60
CA SER A 64 8.69 6.25 4.41
C SER A 64 10.13 6.39 3.93
N GLN A 65 10.83 5.29 3.64
CA GLN A 65 12.17 5.34 3.04
C GLN A 65 12.14 6.04 1.68
N MET A 66 11.15 5.73 0.84
CA MET A 66 11.01 6.31 -0.50
C MET A 66 10.85 7.82 -0.48
N LYS A 67 10.16 8.38 0.52
CA LYS A 67 9.97 9.83 0.70
C LYS A 67 11.30 10.57 0.91
N HIS A 68 12.28 9.93 1.53
CA HIS A 68 13.58 10.53 1.84
C HIS A 68 14.68 10.12 0.85
N ALA A 69 14.44 9.11 0.01
CA ALA A 69 15.38 8.65 -0.99
C ALA A 69 15.44 9.56 -2.22
N GLN A 70 16.54 9.47 -2.97
CA GLN A 70 16.76 10.16 -4.24
C GLN A 70 17.15 9.14 -5.33
N ASP A 71 16.99 9.55 -6.59
CA ASP A 71 17.45 8.84 -7.78
C ASP A 71 17.08 7.33 -7.80
N GLN A 72 18.07 6.46 -7.99
CA GLN A 72 17.89 5.02 -8.14
C GLN A 72 17.32 4.36 -6.88
N GLU A 73 17.66 4.85 -5.70
CA GLU A 73 17.14 4.29 -4.45
C GLU A 73 15.66 4.60 -4.29
N LYS A 74 15.24 5.81 -4.70
CA LYS A 74 13.82 6.19 -4.73
C LYS A 74 13.02 5.30 -5.67
N GLU A 75 13.57 4.99 -6.85
CA GLU A 75 12.94 4.08 -7.81
C GLU A 75 12.86 2.65 -7.28
N ARG A 76 13.94 2.13 -6.67
CA ARG A 76 13.95 0.80 -6.04
C ARG A 76 12.87 0.69 -4.96
N LEU A 77 12.74 1.72 -4.12
CA LEU A 77 11.74 1.76 -3.06
C LEU A 77 10.31 1.92 -3.61
N ARG A 78 10.12 2.68 -4.70
CA ARG A 78 8.84 2.76 -5.42
C ARG A 78 8.39 1.38 -5.88
N GLN A 79 9.25 0.62 -6.55
CA GLN A 79 8.96 -0.75 -6.99
C GLN A 79 8.64 -1.68 -5.82
N LYS A 80 9.35 -1.52 -4.69
CA LYS A 80 9.05 -2.27 -3.46
C LYS A 80 7.67 -1.94 -2.89
N VAL A 81 7.27 -0.68 -2.85
CA VAL A 81 5.91 -0.27 -2.43
C VAL A 81 4.87 -0.88 -3.37
N ILE A 82 5.06 -0.79 -4.69
CA ILE A 82 4.17 -1.42 -5.69
C ILE A 82 4.01 -2.91 -5.40
N THR A 83 5.12 -3.62 -5.19
CA THR A 83 5.13 -5.07 -4.94
C THR A 83 4.36 -5.43 -3.68
N ASN A 84 4.54 -4.66 -2.60
CA ASN A 84 3.82 -4.89 -1.34
C ASN A 84 2.30 -4.65 -1.50
N LEU A 85 1.90 -3.61 -2.24
CA LEU A 85 0.50 -3.34 -2.57
C LEU A 85 -0.11 -4.44 -3.45
N GLU A 86 0.64 -5.00 -4.39
CA GLU A 86 0.20 -6.12 -5.24
C GLU A 86 0.03 -7.41 -4.42
N ARG A 87 0.93 -7.69 -3.46
CA ARG A 87 0.78 -8.79 -2.50
C ARG A 87 -0.49 -8.62 -1.66
N LEU A 88 -0.71 -7.43 -1.11
CA LEU A 88 -1.89 -7.11 -0.30
C LEU A 88 -3.19 -7.26 -1.11
N THR A 89 -3.20 -6.79 -2.36
CA THR A 89 -4.34 -6.97 -3.27
C THR A 89 -4.63 -8.44 -3.54
N THR A 90 -3.58 -9.24 -3.78
CA THR A 90 -3.71 -10.68 -4.02
C THR A 90 -4.27 -11.39 -2.80
N TYR A 91 -3.84 -11.00 -1.60
CA TYR A 91 -4.34 -11.54 -0.36
C TYR A 91 -5.83 -11.25 -0.16
N LEU A 92 -6.25 -10.00 -0.33
CA LEU A 92 -7.63 -9.56 -0.13
C LEU A 92 -8.63 -10.14 -1.15
N LYS A 93 -8.15 -10.78 -2.22
CA LYS A 93 -8.97 -11.48 -3.23
C LYS A 93 -9.22 -12.95 -2.88
N LYS A 94 -8.50 -13.51 -1.92
CA LYS A 94 -8.72 -14.88 -1.42
C LYS A 94 -9.96 -14.92 -0.53
#